data_AF-A0AAV9P7T6-F1
#
_entry.id   AF-A0AAV9P7T6-F1
#
_cell.length_a   1.000
_cell.length_b   1.000
_cell.length_c   1.000
_cell.angle_alpha   90.00
_cell.angle_beta   90.00
_cell.angle_gamma   90.00
#
_symmetry.space_group_name_H-M   'P 1'
#
loop_
_entity.id
_entity.type
_entity.pdbx_description
1 polymer ?
#
loop_
_entity_poly.entity_id
_entity_poly.type
_entity_poly.pdbx_seq_one_letter_code
_entity_poly.pdbx_strand_id
1 'polypeptide(L)'
;MAVAASLQMGLFTEVASKELPEPERLYRRQLFSVLNMMDTYVTTALGLPRTLRDVKSDHLMPSPSTPRGMNDPMAGTYAHAQLIQILASAVESNHPVTRPISQKNGFYGVEYGKITTTEEQLEAWFNNLQNPADVATPEGTMLMRSQLLLRLAYAHVQMVLYRPFLHHALKNMRSNSPVSLKAYACGSSCIKASMQVVWLAETLESYNLFNEAHWFTTLIVSFTAACLVLFVMSNEGDPTLSETEDAVRRIKGLCYRHSHQNPSMARCYRFLESLHPSEPTPEVEKFNPFNAWSREISSTFNEAYRLPDDVGLEGQQLQGEDLVQALNLPQLRSFVNNRI
;
A
#
# COMPACT_ATOMS: atom_id res chain seq x y z
N MET A 1 22.35 1.97 2.62
CA MET A 1 23.36 2.60 3.49
C MET A 1 22.83 2.83 4.91
N ALA A 2 21.71 3.53 5.12
CA ALA A 2 21.15 3.75 6.47
C ALA A 2 20.85 2.46 7.25
N VAL A 3 20.22 1.46 6.61
CA VAL A 3 19.96 0.14 7.22
C VAL A 3 21.25 -0.59 7.62
N ALA A 4 22.25 -0.60 6.75
CA ALA A 4 23.53 -1.24 7.08
C ALA A 4 24.21 -0.58 8.28
N ALA A 5 24.24 0.75 8.33
CA ALA A 5 24.82 1.51 9.45
C ALA A 5 24.05 1.26 10.76
N SER A 6 22.71 1.21 10.73
CA SER A 6 21.91 0.96 11.93
C SER A 6 22.16 -0.43 12.51
N LEU A 7 22.34 -1.45 11.66
CA LEU A 7 22.69 -2.80 12.07
C LEU A 7 24.11 -2.88 12.65
N GLN A 8 25.08 -2.22 12.01
CA GLN A 8 26.46 -2.15 12.50
C GLN A 8 26.58 -1.46 13.86
N MET A 9 25.77 -0.42 14.09
CA MET A 9 25.71 0.30 15.36
C MET A 9 24.87 -0.41 16.44
N GLY A 10 24.22 -1.53 16.11
CA GLY A 10 23.36 -2.27 17.05
C GLY A 10 22.09 -1.52 17.45
N LEU A 11 21.56 -0.62 16.61
CA LEU A 11 20.41 0.23 16.95
C LEU A 11 19.11 -0.55 17.18
N PHE A 12 19.05 -1.83 16.84
CA PHE A 12 17.86 -2.68 16.92
C PHE A 12 17.69 -3.38 18.27
N THR A 13 18.71 -3.39 19.14
CA THR A 13 18.69 -4.13 20.39
C THR A 13 19.04 -3.25 21.59
N GLU A 14 18.38 -3.49 22.71
CA GLU A 14 18.71 -2.80 23.96
C GLU A 14 20.11 -3.19 24.47
N VAL A 15 20.56 -4.41 24.19
CA VAL A 15 21.85 -4.95 24.66
C VAL A 15 23.02 -4.07 24.23
N ALA A 16 23.00 -3.59 22.99
CA ALA A 16 24.05 -2.72 22.44
C ALA A 16 24.05 -1.30 23.03
N SER A 17 23.04 -0.94 23.82
CA SER A 17 22.88 0.39 24.41
C SER A 17 22.78 0.39 25.94
N LYS A 18 23.02 -0.77 26.58
CA LYS A 18 22.82 -0.95 28.03
C LYS A 18 23.66 -0.01 28.89
N GLU A 19 24.87 0.33 28.44
CA GLU A 19 25.80 1.21 29.16
C GLU A 19 25.60 2.69 28.82
N LEU A 20 24.70 3.00 27.89
CA LEU A 20 24.47 4.37 27.44
C LEU A 20 23.43 5.08 28.33
N PRO A 21 23.49 6.42 28.44
CA PRO A 21 22.49 7.18 29.15
C PRO A 21 21.08 6.96 28.58
N GLU A 22 20.07 6.96 29.44
CA GLU A 22 18.64 6.87 29.07
C GLU A 22 18.23 7.72 27.85
N PRO A 23 18.56 9.02 27.74
CA PRO A 23 18.15 9.81 26.58
C PRO A 23 18.74 9.26 25.27
N GLU A 24 19.97 8.75 25.28
CA GLU A 24 20.59 8.17 24.08
C GLU A 24 19.90 6.85 23.70
N ARG A 25 19.59 6.00 24.68
CA ARG A 25 18.83 4.75 24.46
C ARG A 25 17.48 5.05 23.78
N LEU A 26 16.79 6.09 24.24
CA LEU A 26 15.50 6.52 23.70
C LEU A 26 15.62 7.01 22.25
N TYR A 27 16.64 7.83 21.94
CA TYR A 27 16.89 8.26 20.56
C TYR A 27 17.21 7.10 19.62
N ARG A 28 18.02 6.13 20.06
CA ARG A 28 18.35 4.93 19.26
C ARG A 28 17.09 4.11 18.93
N ARG A 29 16.21 3.94 19.91
CA ARG A 29 14.91 3.26 19.73
C ARG A 29 14.03 3.99 18.73
N GLN A 30 13.86 5.30 18.87
CA GLN A 30 13.08 6.12 17.93
C GLN A 30 13.64 6.05 16.51
N LEU A 31 14.96 6.18 16.37
CA LEU A 31 15.64 6.13 15.08
C LEU A 31 15.45 4.78 14.39
N PHE A 32 15.59 3.67 15.12
CA PHE A 32 15.35 2.34 14.56
C PHE A 32 13.88 2.12 14.22
N SER A 33 12.94 2.56 15.06
CA SER A 33 11.50 2.46 14.78
C SER A 33 11.15 3.17 13.47
N VAL A 34 11.58 4.43 13.30
CA VAL A 34 11.36 5.20 12.05
C VAL A 34 12.01 4.52 10.85
N LEU A 35 13.24 4.00 11.00
CA LEU A 35 13.92 3.25 9.95
C LEU A 35 13.10 2.02 9.52
N ASN A 36 12.53 1.27 10.47
CA ASN A 36 11.68 0.12 10.18
C ASN A 36 10.36 0.52 9.49
N MET A 37 9.76 1.66 9.86
CA MET A 37 8.60 2.21 9.14
C MET A 37 8.94 2.53 7.69
N MET A 38 10.05 3.21 7.47
CA MET A 38 10.52 3.57 6.13
C MET A 38 10.88 2.34 5.29
N ASP A 39 11.60 1.36 5.87
CA ASP A 39 11.90 0.09 5.20
C ASP A 39 10.61 -0.59 4.75
N THR A 40 9.63 -0.72 5.65
CA THR A 40 8.35 -1.37 5.36
C THR A 40 7.61 -0.64 4.24
N TYR A 41 7.52 0.69 4.26
CA TYR A 41 6.87 1.43 3.17
C TYR A 41 7.58 1.32 1.84
N VAL A 42 8.90 1.54 1.82
CA VAL A 42 9.67 1.54 0.58
C VAL A 42 9.65 0.14 -0.04
N THR A 43 9.86 -0.90 0.76
CA THR A 43 9.83 -2.29 0.26
C THR A 43 8.43 -2.70 -0.18
N THR A 44 7.37 -2.32 0.56
CA THR A 44 5.97 -2.56 0.14
C THR A 44 5.63 -1.86 -1.18
N ALA A 45 5.99 -0.58 -1.30
CA ALA A 45 5.73 0.20 -2.52
C ALA A 45 6.47 -0.34 -3.74
N LEU A 46 7.72 -0.76 -3.54
CA LEU A 46 8.52 -1.40 -4.58
C LEU A 46 8.13 -2.87 -4.80
N GLY A 47 7.33 -3.44 -3.89
CA GLY A 47 7.01 -4.86 -3.72
C GLY A 47 8.21 -5.77 -3.39
N LEU A 48 9.33 -5.21 -2.96
CA LEU A 48 10.48 -6.00 -2.55
C LEU A 48 10.22 -6.64 -1.17
N PRO A 49 10.89 -7.76 -0.85
CA PRO A 49 10.96 -8.23 0.53
C PRO A 49 11.52 -7.14 1.46
N ARG A 50 10.99 -7.05 2.69
CA ARG A 50 11.51 -6.15 3.73
C ARG A 50 12.98 -6.41 3.99
N THR A 51 13.80 -5.36 4.07
CA THR A 51 15.24 -5.55 4.33
C THR A 51 15.51 -5.90 5.79
N LEU A 52 14.66 -5.44 6.71
CA LEU A 52 14.75 -5.71 8.14
C LEU A 52 13.91 -6.90 8.60
N ARG A 53 13.43 -7.75 7.68
CA ARG A 53 12.50 -8.85 7.99
C ARG A 53 13.03 -9.81 9.07
N ASP A 54 14.27 -10.25 8.92
CA ASP A 54 14.86 -11.29 9.77
C ASP A 54 15.54 -10.72 11.03
N VAL A 55 15.47 -9.40 11.22
CA VAL A 55 16.08 -8.72 12.36
C VAL A 55 15.11 -8.73 13.54
N LYS A 56 15.39 -9.54 14.55
CA LYS A 56 14.69 -9.47 15.84
C LYS A 56 15.09 -8.18 16.54
N SER A 57 14.12 -7.28 16.72
CA SER A 57 14.35 -5.95 17.28
C SER A 57 13.49 -5.71 18.51
N ASP A 58 14.11 -5.14 19.54
CA ASP A 58 13.43 -4.66 20.75
C ASP A 58 12.81 -3.26 20.53
N HIS A 59 13.15 -2.61 19.41
CA HIS A 59 12.91 -1.19 19.12
C HIS A 59 11.88 -0.96 18.01
N LEU A 60 10.97 -1.92 17.78
CA LEU A 60 9.89 -1.73 16.80
C LEU A 60 8.99 -0.54 17.17
N MET A 61 8.75 -0.34 18.48
CA MET A 61 8.01 0.80 19.02
C MET A 61 8.93 1.97 19.37
N PRO A 62 8.51 3.22 19.09
CA PRO A 62 9.34 4.42 19.29
C PRO A 62 9.48 4.80 20.77
N SER A 63 8.62 4.28 21.65
CA SER A 63 8.63 4.49 23.09
C SER A 63 8.52 3.14 23.81
N PRO A 64 9.17 2.96 24.98
CA PRO A 64 9.02 1.74 25.78
C PRO A 64 7.62 1.64 26.42
N SER A 65 6.99 2.77 26.71
CA SER A 65 5.63 2.83 27.26
C SER A 65 4.64 3.33 26.21
N THR A 66 3.45 2.73 26.22
CA THR A 66 2.33 3.22 25.42
C THR A 66 1.93 4.62 25.88
N PRO A 67 1.85 5.60 24.96
CA PRO A 67 1.38 6.94 25.28
C PRO A 67 0.00 6.93 25.95
N ARG A 68 -0.18 7.75 26.99
CA ARG A 68 -1.39 7.73 27.83
C ARG A 68 -2.61 8.38 27.20
N GLY A 69 -2.37 9.29 26.25
CA GLY A 69 -3.35 10.18 25.65
C GLY A 69 -2.90 10.59 24.25
N MET A 70 -3.82 10.91 23.35
CA MET A 70 -3.46 11.46 22.03
C MET A 70 -2.81 12.86 22.11
N ASN A 71 -2.88 13.51 23.28
CA ASN A 71 -2.16 14.76 23.56
C ASN A 71 -0.65 14.55 23.77
N ASP A 72 -0.20 13.30 23.95
CA ASP A 72 1.23 12.99 23.99
C ASP A 72 1.82 13.17 22.58
N PRO A 73 2.91 13.95 22.41
CA PRO A 73 3.52 14.20 21.11
C PRO A 73 3.96 12.92 20.39
N MET A 74 4.20 11.82 21.12
CA MET A 74 4.59 10.53 20.55
C MET A 74 3.39 9.63 20.20
N ALA A 75 2.17 9.98 20.60
CA ALA A 75 0.98 9.14 20.41
C ALA A 75 0.74 8.79 18.93
N GLY A 76 0.80 9.78 18.05
CA GLY A 76 0.61 9.57 16.61
C GLY A 76 1.67 8.65 16.03
N THR A 77 2.95 8.88 16.34
CA THR A 77 4.07 8.05 15.88
C THR A 77 3.99 6.63 16.42
N TYR A 78 3.59 6.46 17.69
CA TYR A 78 3.43 5.15 18.31
C TYR A 78 2.28 4.36 17.64
N ALA A 79 1.12 4.99 17.47
CA ALA A 79 -0.02 4.39 16.78
C ALA A 79 0.32 4.04 15.33
N HIS A 80 1.08 4.90 14.66
CA HIS A 80 1.56 4.64 13.31
C HIS A 80 2.52 3.45 13.27
N ALA A 81 3.46 3.35 14.22
CA ALA A 81 4.38 2.23 14.33
C ALA A 81 3.63 0.89 14.49
N GLN A 82 2.52 0.86 15.22
CA GLN A 82 1.67 -0.32 15.33
C GLN A 82 1.03 -0.69 13.98
N LEU A 83 0.50 0.28 13.22
CA LEU A 83 -0.01 0.04 11.87
C LEU A 83 1.06 -0.52 10.93
N ILE A 84 2.30 -0.05 11.03
CA ILE A 84 3.42 -0.56 10.23
C ILE A 84 3.68 -2.04 10.49
N GLN A 85 3.56 -2.50 11.73
CA GLN A 85 3.69 -3.92 12.04
C GLN A 85 2.58 -4.74 11.39
N ILE A 86 1.34 -4.24 11.41
CA ILE A 86 0.20 -4.88 10.74
C ILE A 86 0.41 -4.89 9.22
N LEU A 87 0.92 -3.79 8.64
CA LEU A 87 1.28 -3.71 7.23
C LEU A 87 2.34 -4.76 6.85
N ALA A 88 3.38 -4.92 7.67
CA ALA A 88 4.40 -5.94 7.45
C ALA A 88 3.79 -7.35 7.44
N SER A 89 2.92 -7.66 8.40
CA SER A 89 2.17 -8.92 8.44
C SER A 89 1.29 -9.13 7.20
N ALA A 90 0.61 -8.08 6.71
CA ALA A 90 -0.21 -8.12 5.51
C ALA A 90 0.61 -8.42 4.24
N VAL A 91 1.82 -7.86 4.14
CA VAL A 91 2.71 -8.12 3.01
C VAL A 91 3.24 -9.56 3.06
N GLU A 92 3.58 -10.06 4.25
CA GLU A 92 4.08 -11.42 4.43
C GLU A 92 3.01 -12.49 4.22
N SER A 93 1.76 -12.23 4.58
CA SER A 93 0.63 -13.13 4.32
C SER A 93 0.33 -13.22 2.81
N ASN A 94 0.45 -12.10 2.11
CA ASN A 94 0.24 -12.03 0.67
C ASN A 94 1.43 -12.55 -0.14
N HIS A 95 2.67 -12.48 0.32
CA HIS A 95 3.85 -12.91 -0.46
C HIS A 95 4.80 -13.80 0.34
N PRO A 96 4.49 -15.11 0.51
CA PRO A 96 5.42 -16.04 1.13
C PRO A 96 6.62 -16.28 0.21
N VAL A 97 7.81 -15.84 0.64
CA VAL A 97 9.12 -16.02 -0.04
C VAL A 97 9.41 -17.48 -0.42
N THR A 98 8.75 -18.43 0.24
CA THR A 98 9.00 -19.88 0.12
C THR A 98 8.16 -20.61 -0.92
N ARG A 99 7.21 -19.97 -1.61
CA ARG A 99 6.45 -20.65 -2.66
C ARG A 99 7.05 -20.34 -4.04
N PRO A 100 7.73 -21.31 -4.70
CA PRO A 100 8.11 -21.12 -6.09
C PRO A 100 6.84 -20.84 -6.91
N ILE A 101 6.96 -19.89 -7.83
CA ILE A 101 5.93 -19.44 -8.76
C ILE A 101 5.62 -20.62 -9.70
N SER A 102 4.85 -21.60 -9.21
CA SER A 102 4.68 -22.90 -9.85
C SER A 102 3.48 -22.96 -10.80
N GLN A 103 2.68 -21.90 -10.90
CA GLN A 103 1.59 -21.87 -11.87
C GLN A 103 2.02 -21.07 -13.10
N LYS A 104 2.02 -21.76 -14.25
CA LYS A 104 2.27 -21.22 -15.60
C LYS A 104 1.38 -20.01 -15.98
N ASN A 105 0.42 -19.62 -15.13
CA ASN A 105 -0.56 -18.55 -15.36
C ASN A 105 -0.37 -17.30 -14.47
N GLY A 106 0.66 -17.23 -13.62
CA GLY A 106 0.93 -16.03 -12.79
C GLY A 106 -0.03 -15.81 -11.59
N PHE A 107 -0.76 -16.85 -11.17
CA PHE A 107 -1.61 -16.83 -9.97
C PHE A 107 -1.01 -17.68 -8.85
N TYR A 108 -1.37 -17.39 -7.60
CA TYR A 108 -1.00 -18.20 -6.45
C TYR A 108 -2.12 -18.23 -5.40
N GLY A 109 -2.16 -19.26 -4.55
CA GLY A 109 -3.15 -19.38 -3.49
C GLY A 109 -2.70 -18.68 -2.19
N VAL A 110 -3.54 -17.79 -1.66
CA VAL A 110 -3.43 -17.20 -0.33
C VAL A 110 -4.45 -17.86 0.60
N GLU A 111 -4.02 -18.23 1.80
CA GLU A 111 -4.92 -18.78 2.81
C GLU A 111 -5.83 -17.69 3.38
N TYR A 112 -7.15 -17.87 3.25
CA TYR A 112 -8.13 -16.87 3.68
C TYR A 112 -8.02 -16.54 5.17
N GLY A 113 -7.70 -17.54 6.00
CA GLY A 113 -7.51 -17.34 7.45
C GLY A 113 -6.43 -16.29 7.79
N LYS A 114 -5.39 -16.16 6.97
CA LYS A 114 -4.35 -15.13 7.19
C LYS A 114 -4.86 -13.72 6.88
N ILE A 115 -5.78 -13.60 5.92
CA ILE A 115 -6.43 -12.34 5.58
C ILE A 115 -7.30 -11.91 6.75
N THR A 116 -8.17 -12.80 7.23
CA THR A 116 -9.09 -12.52 8.35
C THR A 116 -8.33 -12.18 9.64
N THR A 117 -7.25 -12.90 9.96
CA THR A 117 -6.41 -12.56 11.12
C THR A 117 -5.80 -11.15 11.00
N THR A 118 -5.39 -10.74 9.80
CA THR A 118 -4.85 -9.40 9.57
C THR A 118 -5.95 -8.33 9.68
N GLU A 119 -7.15 -8.62 9.19
CA GLU A 119 -8.33 -7.76 9.34
C GLU A 119 -8.70 -7.56 10.82
N GLU A 120 -8.74 -8.64 11.60
CA GLU A 120 -9.01 -8.60 13.04
C GLU A 120 -7.98 -7.75 13.79
N GLN A 121 -6.69 -7.89 13.46
CA GLN A 121 -5.63 -7.06 14.04
C GLN A 121 -5.82 -5.58 13.71
N LEU A 122 -6.21 -5.29 12.47
CA LEU A 122 -6.42 -3.93 11.98
C LEU A 122 -7.65 -3.29 12.65
N GLU A 123 -8.75 -4.03 12.78
CA GLU A 123 -9.96 -3.58 13.48
C GLU A 123 -9.70 -3.38 14.99
N ALA A 124 -8.99 -4.32 15.62
CA ALA A 124 -8.58 -4.19 17.02
C ALA A 124 -7.70 -2.94 17.23
N TRP A 125 -6.78 -2.66 16.30
CA TRP A 125 -5.99 -1.44 16.36
C TRP A 125 -6.87 -0.18 16.26
N PHE A 126 -7.85 -0.15 15.36
CA PHE A 126 -8.76 0.97 15.20
C PHE A 126 -9.62 1.20 16.45
N ASN A 127 -10.17 0.14 17.04
CA ASN A 127 -10.99 0.22 18.25
C ASN A 127 -10.20 0.65 19.49
N ASN A 128 -8.88 0.41 19.51
CA ASN A 128 -7.99 0.82 20.59
C ASN A 128 -7.47 2.26 20.44
N LEU A 129 -7.74 2.95 19.32
CA LEU A 129 -7.42 4.36 19.20
C LEU A 129 -8.27 5.17 20.19
N GLN A 130 -7.60 5.86 21.09
CA GLN A 130 -8.26 6.76 22.04
C GLN A 130 -8.95 7.91 21.30
N ASN A 131 -10.15 8.28 21.75
CA ASN A 131 -10.91 9.39 21.17
C ASN A 131 -10.16 10.73 21.34
N PRO A 132 -10.22 11.63 20.34
CA PRO A 132 -9.66 12.97 20.45
C PRO A 132 -10.24 13.75 21.63
N ALA A 133 -9.39 14.55 22.27
CA ALA A 133 -9.83 15.68 23.07
C ALA A 133 -10.37 16.80 22.15
N ASP A 134 -11.14 17.73 22.72
CA ASP A 134 -11.89 18.77 22.02
C ASP A 134 -11.10 19.55 20.95
N VAL A 135 -11.68 19.68 19.75
CA VAL A 135 -11.03 20.20 18.52
C VAL A 135 -10.88 21.74 18.51
N ALA A 136 -11.34 22.44 19.56
CA ALA A 136 -11.43 23.90 19.59
C ALA A 136 -10.08 24.64 19.78
N THR A 137 -8.96 23.94 19.95
CA THR A 137 -7.64 24.55 20.18
C THR A 137 -6.71 24.38 18.97
N PRO A 138 -5.65 25.20 18.83
CA PRO A 138 -4.61 25.01 17.81
C PRO A 138 -3.94 23.63 17.87
N GLU A 139 -3.80 23.06 19.06
CA GLU A 139 -3.36 21.67 19.27
C GLU A 139 -4.33 20.66 18.64
N GLY A 140 -5.63 20.97 18.64
CA GLY A 140 -6.68 20.24 17.94
C GLY A 140 -6.45 20.12 16.43
N THR A 141 -5.84 21.12 15.78
CA THR A 141 -5.52 21.06 14.34
C THR A 141 -4.40 20.06 14.04
N MET A 142 -3.33 20.05 14.85
CA MET A 142 -2.25 19.06 14.71
C MET A 142 -2.73 17.64 15.04
N LEU A 143 -3.61 17.53 16.02
CA LEU A 143 -4.28 16.30 16.39
C LEU A 143 -5.14 15.76 15.24
N MET A 144 -5.98 16.62 14.66
CA MET A 144 -6.82 16.30 13.51
C MET A 144 -5.98 15.84 12.31
N ARG A 145 -4.88 16.55 12.01
CA ARG A 145 -3.94 16.15 10.96
C ARG A 145 -3.41 14.74 11.23
N SER A 146 -2.94 14.47 12.45
CA SER A 146 -2.37 13.18 12.82
C SER A 146 -3.40 12.06 12.68
N GLN A 147 -4.66 12.31 13.07
CA GLN A 147 -5.76 11.36 12.93
C GLN A 147 -6.11 11.07 11.47
N LEU A 148 -6.19 12.11 10.63
CA LEU A 148 -6.45 11.94 9.20
C LEU A 148 -5.31 11.15 8.53
N LEU A 149 -4.06 11.41 8.89
CA LEU A 149 -2.90 10.64 8.39
C LEU A 149 -2.91 9.19 8.89
N LEU A 150 -3.31 8.93 10.14
CA LEU A 150 -3.48 7.57 10.66
C LEU A 150 -4.59 6.81 9.94
N ARG A 151 -5.73 7.45 9.68
CA ARG A 151 -6.81 6.87 8.87
C ARG A 151 -6.38 6.62 7.42
N LEU A 152 -5.54 7.50 6.87
CA LEU A 152 -4.97 7.33 5.54
C LEU A 152 -4.03 6.11 5.49
N ALA A 153 -3.17 5.95 6.51
CA ALA A 153 -2.31 4.80 6.66
C ALA A 153 -3.12 3.50 6.86
N TYR A 154 -4.18 3.52 7.65
CA TYR A 154 -5.11 2.41 7.84
C TYR A 154 -5.72 1.96 6.51
N ALA A 155 -6.27 2.90 5.72
CA ALA A 155 -6.84 2.58 4.41
C ALA A 155 -5.78 2.03 3.45
N HIS A 156 -4.54 2.52 3.52
CA HIS A 156 -3.41 1.97 2.77
C HIS A 156 -3.10 0.51 3.16
N VAL A 157 -3.14 0.14 4.45
CA VAL A 157 -2.98 -1.26 4.88
C VAL A 157 -4.06 -2.14 4.26
N GLN A 158 -5.32 -1.70 4.29
CA GLN A 158 -6.42 -2.42 3.65
C GLN A 158 -6.20 -2.60 2.15
N MET A 159 -5.79 -1.53 1.46
CA MET A 159 -5.49 -1.61 0.03
C MET A 159 -4.37 -2.63 -0.25
N VAL A 160 -3.28 -2.63 0.52
CA VAL A 160 -2.18 -3.59 0.37
C VAL A 160 -2.63 -5.02 0.64
N LEU A 161 -3.47 -5.23 1.67
CA LEU A 161 -4.02 -6.54 2.03
C LEU A 161 -4.89 -7.12 0.90
N TYR A 162 -5.74 -6.29 0.30
CA TYR A 162 -6.74 -6.76 -0.67
C TYR A 162 -6.32 -6.68 -2.13
N ARG A 163 -5.30 -5.88 -2.47
CA ARG A 163 -4.81 -5.68 -3.84
C ARG A 163 -4.62 -6.98 -4.64
N PRO A 164 -4.07 -8.08 -4.09
CA PRO A 164 -3.88 -9.31 -4.86
C PRO A 164 -5.18 -9.89 -5.42
N PHE A 165 -6.33 -9.58 -4.80
CA PHE A 165 -7.65 -10.06 -5.20
C PHE A 165 -8.42 -9.08 -6.09
N LEU A 166 -7.85 -7.90 -6.39
CA LEU A 166 -8.50 -6.85 -7.17
C LEU A 166 -9.04 -7.37 -8.51
N HIS A 167 -8.32 -8.28 -9.16
CA HIS A 167 -8.71 -8.89 -10.44
C HIS A 167 -10.06 -9.61 -10.41
N HIS A 168 -10.49 -10.14 -9.25
CA HIS A 168 -11.82 -10.76 -9.11
C HIS A 168 -12.96 -9.74 -9.21
N ALA A 169 -12.70 -8.49 -8.85
CA ALA A 169 -13.67 -7.40 -8.98
C ALA A 169 -13.76 -6.86 -10.42
N LEU A 170 -12.80 -7.16 -11.29
CA LEU A 170 -12.71 -6.64 -12.66
C LEU A 170 -13.46 -7.55 -13.65
N LYS A 171 -14.59 -7.11 -14.23
CA LYS A 171 -15.38 -7.92 -15.18
C LYS A 171 -14.57 -8.47 -16.35
N ASN A 172 -13.74 -7.63 -16.99
CA ASN A 172 -12.93 -8.03 -18.14
C ASN A 172 -11.85 -9.09 -17.84
N MET A 173 -11.53 -9.32 -16.55
CA MET A 173 -10.54 -10.31 -16.12
C MET A 173 -11.17 -11.57 -15.50
N ARG A 174 -12.49 -11.62 -15.33
CA ARG A 174 -13.23 -12.81 -14.92
C ARG A 174 -13.31 -13.80 -16.08
N SER A 175 -12.19 -14.43 -16.42
CA SER A 175 -12.16 -15.57 -17.34
C SER A 175 -12.90 -16.75 -16.71
N ASN A 176 -14.05 -17.16 -17.29
CA ASN A 176 -14.77 -18.46 -17.26
C ASN A 176 -14.70 -19.41 -16.03
N SER A 177 -14.18 -18.97 -14.90
CA SER A 177 -13.96 -19.72 -13.67
C SER A 177 -15.02 -19.34 -12.64
N PRO A 178 -15.50 -20.29 -11.80
CA PRO A 178 -16.44 -19.96 -10.74
C PRO A 178 -15.87 -18.86 -9.83
N VAL A 179 -16.61 -17.77 -9.71
CA VAL A 179 -16.23 -16.61 -8.89
C VAL A 179 -16.26 -17.03 -7.42
N SER A 180 -15.09 -17.05 -6.78
CA SER A 180 -15.03 -17.16 -5.32
C SER A 180 -15.61 -15.89 -4.70
N LEU A 181 -16.75 -16.01 -4.02
CA LEU A 181 -17.41 -14.88 -3.36
C LEU A 181 -16.48 -14.19 -2.35
N LYS A 182 -15.64 -14.96 -1.65
CA LYS A 182 -14.60 -14.45 -0.73
C LYS A 182 -13.59 -13.57 -1.48
N ALA A 183 -13.09 -14.04 -2.63
CA ALA A 183 -12.12 -13.30 -3.44
C ALA A 183 -12.71 -12.00 -4.01
N TYR A 184 -13.96 -12.08 -4.47
CA TYR A 184 -14.71 -10.92 -4.95
C TYR A 184 -14.90 -9.88 -3.83
N ALA A 185 -15.29 -10.33 -2.62
CA ALA A 185 -15.43 -9.46 -1.46
C ALA A 185 -14.11 -8.75 -1.11
N CYS A 186 -12.98 -9.46 -1.12
CA CYS A 186 -11.66 -8.83 -0.95
C CYS A 186 -11.39 -7.77 -2.02
N GLY A 187 -11.62 -8.09 -3.30
CA GLY A 187 -11.45 -7.14 -4.40
C GLY A 187 -12.32 -5.89 -4.24
N SER A 188 -13.59 -6.04 -3.87
CA SER A 188 -14.50 -4.93 -3.56
C SER A 188 -14.05 -4.12 -2.34
N SER A 189 -13.52 -4.77 -1.29
CA SER A 189 -12.94 -4.08 -0.14
C SER A 189 -11.73 -3.22 -0.51
N CYS A 190 -10.91 -3.65 -1.49
CA CYS A 190 -9.82 -2.83 -2.04
C CYS A 190 -10.34 -1.54 -2.66
N ILE A 191 -11.43 -1.59 -3.44
CA ILE A 191 -12.06 -0.42 -4.05
C ILE A 191 -12.67 0.48 -2.99
N LYS A 192 -13.35 -0.09 -1.99
CA LYS A 192 -13.91 0.66 -0.86
C LYS A 192 -12.82 1.42 -0.09
N ALA A 193 -11.70 0.77 0.24
CA ALA A 193 -10.57 1.43 0.89
C ALA A 193 -9.96 2.52 0.00
N SER A 194 -9.90 2.30 -1.32
CA SER A 194 -9.44 3.31 -2.28
C SER A 194 -10.36 4.55 -2.28
N MET A 195 -11.69 4.37 -2.25
CA MET A 195 -12.64 5.48 -2.14
C MET A 195 -12.48 6.25 -0.81
N GLN A 196 -12.22 5.54 0.30
CA GLN A 196 -11.93 6.17 1.59
C GLN A 196 -10.67 7.03 1.53
N VAL A 197 -9.61 6.58 0.83
CA VAL A 197 -8.41 7.41 0.61
C VAL A 197 -8.76 8.70 -0.12
N VAL A 198 -9.58 8.66 -1.18
CA VAL A 198 -9.98 9.87 -1.90
C VAL A 198 -10.66 10.86 -0.95
N TRP A 199 -11.63 10.39 -0.17
CA TRP A 199 -12.33 11.23 0.82
C TRP A 199 -11.38 11.82 1.87
N LEU A 200 -10.46 11.01 2.42
CA LEU A 200 -9.46 11.46 3.39
C LEU A 200 -8.49 12.49 2.81
N ALA A 201 -8.06 12.30 1.57
CA ALA A 201 -7.13 13.20 0.90
C ALA A 201 -7.79 14.57 0.61
N GLU A 202 -9.03 14.57 0.14
CA GLU A 202 -9.82 15.80 -0.03
C GLU A 202 -10.11 16.48 1.31
N THR A 203 -10.37 15.71 2.36
CA THR A 203 -10.58 16.26 3.70
C THR A 203 -9.30 16.93 4.21
N LEU A 204 -8.13 16.29 4.04
CA LEU A 204 -6.84 16.90 4.36
C LEU A 204 -6.66 18.21 3.59
N GLU A 205 -7.03 18.26 2.33
CA GLU A 205 -6.92 19.46 1.50
C GLU A 205 -7.91 20.56 1.91
N SER A 206 -9.18 20.23 2.18
CA SER A 206 -10.20 21.21 2.56
C SER A 206 -9.88 21.93 3.87
N TYR A 207 -9.14 21.28 4.76
CA TYR A 207 -8.64 21.88 6.00
C TYR A 207 -7.24 22.52 5.86
N ASN A 208 -6.67 22.60 4.66
CA ASN A 208 -5.28 23.04 4.41
C ASN A 208 -4.23 22.24 5.20
N LEU A 209 -4.53 20.97 5.48
CA LEU A 209 -3.66 20.01 6.15
C LEU A 209 -3.00 19.04 5.15
N PHE A 210 -3.20 19.23 3.85
CA PHE A 210 -2.46 18.48 2.85
C PHE A 210 -1.05 19.02 2.73
N ASN A 211 -0.03 18.17 2.94
CA ASN A 211 1.38 18.55 2.76
C ASN A 211 1.96 17.80 1.57
N GLU A 212 2.28 18.55 0.52
CA GLU A 212 2.82 18.02 -0.73
C GLU A 212 4.21 17.39 -0.57
N ALA A 213 5.02 17.85 0.39
CA ALA A 213 6.32 17.26 0.68
C ALA A 213 6.22 15.92 1.43
N HIS A 214 5.02 15.55 1.91
CA HIS A 214 4.81 14.28 2.57
C HIS A 214 4.69 13.14 1.54
N TRP A 215 5.85 12.56 1.21
CA TRP A 215 5.99 11.53 0.17
C TRP A 215 5.05 10.34 0.34
N PHE A 216 4.75 9.94 1.59
CA PHE A 216 3.87 8.82 1.87
C PHE A 216 2.42 9.06 1.42
N THR A 217 1.86 10.25 1.67
CA THR A 217 0.52 10.61 1.17
C THR A 217 0.48 10.58 -0.35
N THR A 218 1.53 11.08 -1.01
CA THR A 218 1.63 11.07 -2.47
C THR A 218 1.66 9.65 -3.04
N LEU A 219 2.36 8.75 -2.36
CA LEU A 219 2.45 7.34 -2.73
C LEU A 219 1.08 6.66 -2.66
N ILE A 220 0.36 6.87 -1.55
CA ILE A 220 -0.99 6.31 -1.36
C ILE A 220 -1.95 6.86 -2.41
N VAL A 221 -1.96 8.18 -2.64
CA VAL A 221 -2.80 8.82 -3.66
C VAL A 221 -2.54 8.23 -5.05
N SER A 222 -1.28 8.05 -5.43
CA SER A 222 -0.90 7.47 -6.71
C SER A 222 -1.37 6.01 -6.83
N PHE A 223 -1.23 5.24 -5.76
CA PHE A 223 -1.69 3.85 -5.71
C PHE A 223 -3.23 3.75 -5.79
N THR A 224 -3.95 4.63 -5.09
CA THR A 224 -5.41 4.76 -5.15
C THR A 224 -5.90 5.11 -6.54
N ALA A 225 -5.26 6.09 -7.20
CA ALA A 225 -5.55 6.47 -8.57
C ALA A 225 -5.46 5.26 -9.52
N ALA A 226 -4.38 4.47 -9.42
CA ALA A 226 -4.22 3.26 -10.22
C ALA A 226 -5.32 2.22 -9.97
N CYS A 227 -5.66 1.93 -8.70
CA CYS A 227 -6.71 0.96 -8.36
C CYS A 227 -8.09 1.37 -8.89
N LEU A 228 -8.47 2.64 -8.73
CA LEU A 228 -9.79 3.13 -9.15
C LEU A 228 -9.92 3.19 -10.68
N VAL A 229 -8.88 3.66 -11.38
CA VAL A 229 -8.86 3.64 -12.85
C VAL A 229 -9.00 2.23 -13.38
N LEU A 230 -8.19 1.30 -12.89
CA LEU A 230 -8.25 -0.10 -13.34
C LEU A 230 -9.66 -0.67 -13.17
N PHE A 231 -10.33 -0.32 -12.08
CA PHE A 231 -11.70 -0.74 -11.83
C PHE A 231 -12.71 -0.14 -12.81
N VAL A 232 -12.66 1.18 -13.04
CA VAL A 232 -13.56 1.87 -13.99
C VAL A 232 -13.39 1.29 -15.40
N MET A 233 -12.16 1.23 -15.90
CA MET A 233 -11.87 0.72 -17.26
C MET A 233 -12.25 -0.75 -17.44
N SER A 234 -12.18 -1.55 -16.38
CA SER A 234 -12.48 -2.99 -16.48
C SER A 234 -13.97 -3.33 -16.37
N ASN A 235 -14.81 -2.37 -15.97
CA ASN A 235 -16.23 -2.59 -15.70
C ASN A 235 -17.12 -1.63 -16.51
N GLU A 236 -16.61 -1.05 -17.59
CA GLU A 236 -17.31 -0.07 -18.44
C GLU A 236 -18.76 -0.49 -18.72
N GLY A 237 -19.69 0.46 -18.57
CA GLY A 237 -21.13 0.25 -18.80
C GLY A 237 -21.92 -0.26 -17.59
N ASP A 238 -21.32 -0.41 -16.41
CA ASP A 238 -22.04 -0.71 -15.17
C ASP A 238 -22.53 0.57 -14.47
N PRO A 239 -23.84 0.72 -14.14
CA PRO A 239 -24.36 1.89 -13.43
C PRO A 239 -23.73 2.10 -12.05
N THR A 240 -23.16 1.05 -11.43
CA THR A 240 -22.45 1.16 -10.15
C THR A 240 -21.10 1.88 -10.25
N LEU A 241 -20.61 2.19 -11.45
CA LEU A 241 -19.35 2.89 -11.65
C LEU A 241 -19.43 4.40 -11.41
N SER A 242 -20.62 5.03 -11.46
CA SER A 242 -20.74 6.49 -11.38
C SER A 242 -20.00 7.06 -10.16
N GLU A 243 -20.16 6.44 -8.98
CA GLU A 243 -19.48 6.86 -7.75
C GLU A 243 -17.95 6.70 -7.82
N THR A 244 -17.48 5.65 -8.50
CA THR A 244 -16.03 5.40 -8.67
C THR A 244 -15.43 6.35 -9.71
N GLU A 245 -16.13 6.63 -10.80
CA GLU A 245 -15.74 7.64 -11.80
C GLU A 245 -15.66 9.04 -11.18
N ASP A 246 -16.63 9.39 -10.32
CA ASP A 246 -16.58 10.62 -9.52
C ASP A 246 -15.34 10.64 -8.63
N ALA A 247 -14.99 9.52 -7.98
CA ALA A 247 -13.77 9.40 -7.18
C ALA A 247 -12.48 9.55 -8.03
N VAL A 248 -12.45 9.00 -9.24
CA VAL A 248 -11.32 9.19 -10.19
C VAL A 248 -11.19 10.65 -10.60
N ARG A 249 -12.31 11.34 -10.88
CA ARG A 249 -12.29 12.77 -11.19
C ARG A 249 -11.78 13.62 -10.01
N ARG A 250 -12.20 13.29 -8.79
CA ARG A 250 -11.74 13.96 -7.55
C ARG A 250 -10.24 13.78 -7.32
N ILE A 251 -9.72 12.54 -7.41
CA ILE A 251 -8.28 12.28 -7.23
C ILE A 251 -7.45 12.91 -8.35
N LYS A 252 -7.95 12.96 -9.58
CA LYS A 252 -7.32 13.70 -10.69
C LYS A 252 -7.22 15.20 -10.38
N GLY A 253 -8.30 15.80 -9.87
CA GLY A 253 -8.32 17.20 -9.45
C GLY A 253 -7.32 17.51 -8.34
N LEU A 254 -7.22 16.65 -7.32
CA LEU A 254 -6.22 16.74 -6.27
C LEU A 254 -4.79 16.69 -6.84
N CYS A 255 -4.50 15.72 -7.72
CA CYS A 255 -3.18 15.60 -8.35
C CYS A 255 -2.83 16.83 -9.19
N TYR A 256 -3.80 17.40 -9.91
CA TYR A 256 -3.61 18.62 -10.69
C TYR A 256 -3.20 19.81 -9.80
N ARG A 257 -3.94 20.06 -8.72
CA ARG A 257 -3.68 21.19 -7.80
C ARG A 257 -2.28 21.13 -7.20
N HIS A 258 -1.81 19.93 -6.85
CA HIS A 258 -0.50 19.72 -6.24
C HIS A 258 0.64 19.38 -7.23
N SER A 259 0.36 19.36 -8.53
CA SER A 259 1.34 18.95 -9.56
C SER A 259 2.54 19.89 -9.69
N HIS A 260 2.35 21.18 -9.42
CA HIS A 260 3.40 22.20 -9.60
C HIS A 260 4.49 22.09 -8.54
N GLN A 261 4.11 21.69 -7.34
CA GLN A 261 5.00 21.62 -6.17
C GLN A 261 5.50 20.19 -5.91
N ASN A 262 4.80 19.17 -6.44
CA ASN A 262 5.17 17.78 -6.29
C ASN A 262 5.25 17.05 -7.66
N PRO A 263 6.45 16.64 -8.09
CA PRO A 263 6.64 15.98 -9.39
C PRO A 263 5.98 14.61 -9.47
N SER A 264 5.81 13.90 -8.35
CA SER A 264 5.10 12.62 -8.32
C SER A 264 3.60 12.82 -8.53
N MET A 265 3.01 13.90 -7.98
CA MET A 265 1.63 14.28 -8.27
C MET A 265 1.45 14.70 -9.73
N ALA A 266 2.41 15.41 -10.32
CA ALA A 266 2.40 15.74 -11.75
C ALA A 266 2.39 14.47 -12.62
N ARG A 267 3.20 13.46 -12.26
CA ARG A 267 3.22 12.17 -12.96
C ARG A 267 1.88 11.44 -12.84
N CYS A 268 1.32 11.38 -11.62
CA CYS A 268 0.00 10.78 -11.40
C CYS A 268 -1.09 11.49 -12.21
N TYR A 269 -1.09 12.83 -12.23
CA TYR A 269 -2.01 13.62 -13.05
C TYR A 269 -1.90 13.29 -14.54
N ARG A 270 -0.69 13.29 -15.11
CA ARG A 270 -0.46 12.96 -16.53
C ARG A 270 -0.90 11.54 -16.87
N PHE A 271 -0.64 10.58 -15.99
CA PHE A 271 -1.13 9.21 -16.13
C PHE A 271 -2.66 9.19 -16.23
N LEU A 272 -3.35 9.83 -15.27
CA LEU A 272 -4.81 9.94 -15.27
C LEU A 272 -5.37 10.68 -16.49
N GLU A 273 -4.65 11.65 -17.03
CA GLU A 273 -5.02 12.39 -18.24
C GLU A 273 -4.89 11.55 -19.50
N SER A 274 -3.81 10.76 -19.63
CA SER A 274 -3.56 9.91 -20.79
C SER A 274 -4.65 8.85 -21.05
N LEU A 275 -5.41 8.51 -20.00
CA LEU A 275 -6.44 7.48 -20.04
C LEU A 275 -7.80 8.02 -20.52
N HIS A 276 -8.00 9.33 -20.47
CA HIS A 276 -9.23 10.00 -20.91
C HIS A 276 -8.83 11.22 -21.77
N PRO A 277 -8.30 11.01 -23.00
CA PRO A 277 -7.95 12.12 -23.88
C PRO A 277 -9.20 12.95 -24.18
N SER A 278 -9.09 14.27 -23.98
CA SER A 278 -10.20 15.22 -24.05
C SER A 278 -10.78 15.46 -25.45
N GLU A 279 -10.29 14.80 -26.50
CA GLU A 279 -10.75 15.00 -27.89
C GLU A 279 -10.66 13.72 -28.74
N PRO A 280 -11.63 13.47 -29.64
CA PRO A 280 -11.55 12.36 -30.60
C PRO A 280 -10.62 12.78 -31.74
N THR A 281 -9.38 12.31 -31.72
CA THR A 281 -8.50 12.38 -32.89
C THR A 281 -8.68 11.13 -33.75
N PRO A 282 -8.65 11.26 -35.09
CA PRO A 282 -8.95 10.15 -35.98
C PRO A 282 -7.77 9.18 -36.04
N GLU A 283 -8.10 7.89 -35.95
CA GLU A 283 -7.21 6.74 -36.17
C GLU A 283 -6.04 6.60 -35.20
N VAL A 284 -6.34 6.12 -33.99
CA VAL A 284 -5.31 5.53 -33.10
C VAL A 284 -5.70 4.07 -32.84
N GLU A 285 -4.76 3.17 -33.11
CA GLU A 285 -4.83 1.75 -32.72
C GLU A 285 -5.49 1.61 -31.35
N LYS A 286 -6.46 0.68 -31.21
CA LYS A 286 -7.17 0.41 -29.96
C LYS A 286 -6.18 0.41 -28.79
N PHE A 287 -6.16 1.52 -28.04
CA PHE A 287 -5.29 1.68 -26.89
C PHE A 287 -5.66 0.59 -25.92
N ASN A 288 -4.79 -0.42 -25.78
CA ASN A 288 -4.98 -1.46 -24.80
C ASN A 288 -4.30 -0.96 -23.51
N PRO A 289 -5.06 -0.50 -22.51
CA PRO A 289 -4.50 0.02 -21.26
C PRO A 289 -3.69 -1.04 -20.53
N PHE A 290 -3.96 -2.32 -20.77
CA PHE A 290 -3.15 -3.42 -20.26
C PHE A 290 -1.78 -3.49 -20.94
N ASN A 291 -1.65 -3.15 -22.22
CA ASN A 291 -0.36 -3.05 -22.89
C ASN A 291 0.40 -1.81 -22.44
N ALA A 292 -0.27 -0.68 -22.16
CA ALA A 292 0.39 0.49 -21.56
C ALA A 292 0.88 0.17 -20.13
N TRP A 293 0.00 -0.40 -19.31
CA TRP A 293 0.27 -0.85 -17.94
C TRP A 293 1.38 -1.92 -17.90
N SER A 294 1.31 -2.96 -18.73
CA SER A 294 2.32 -4.01 -18.79
C SER A 294 3.63 -3.52 -19.43
N ARG A 295 3.62 -2.69 -20.46
CA ARG A 295 4.85 -2.17 -21.10
C ARG A 295 5.60 -1.16 -20.22
N GLU A 296 4.90 -0.40 -19.37
CA GLU A 296 5.51 0.43 -18.32
C GLU A 296 6.00 -0.39 -17.11
N ILE A 297 5.42 -1.57 -16.85
CA ILE A 297 5.85 -2.48 -15.77
C ILE A 297 6.97 -3.44 -16.23
N SER A 298 7.00 -3.81 -17.51
CA SER A 298 7.87 -4.86 -18.06
C SER A 298 9.21 -4.34 -18.58
N SER A 299 9.39 -3.03 -18.71
CA SER A 299 10.61 -2.47 -19.32
C SER A 299 11.85 -2.49 -18.41
N THR A 300 11.82 -3.17 -17.26
CA THR A 300 13.06 -3.52 -16.53
C THR A 300 12.90 -4.72 -15.62
N PHE A 301 13.01 -5.95 -16.18
CA PHE A 301 13.62 -7.11 -15.49
C PHE A 301 13.63 -8.41 -16.31
N ASN A 302 12.94 -8.48 -17.46
CA ASN A 302 12.68 -9.76 -18.14
C ASN A 302 13.91 -10.39 -18.85
N GLU A 303 15.11 -9.89 -18.57
CA GLU A 303 16.36 -10.34 -19.19
C GLU A 303 17.36 -10.91 -18.17
N ALA A 304 17.07 -10.88 -16.86
CA ALA A 304 18.04 -11.29 -15.82
C ALA A 304 17.92 -12.75 -15.34
N TYR A 305 16.84 -13.48 -15.66
CA TYR A 305 16.69 -14.88 -15.22
C TYR A 305 16.00 -15.73 -16.30
N ARG A 306 16.76 -16.09 -17.33
CA ARG A 306 16.52 -17.35 -18.05
C ARG A 306 17.48 -18.39 -17.48
N LEU A 307 16.94 -19.41 -16.83
CA LEU A 307 17.59 -20.71 -16.77
C LEU A 307 16.73 -21.71 -17.58
N PRO A 308 17.37 -22.72 -18.18
CA PRO A 308 16.88 -23.37 -19.39
C PRO A 308 15.80 -24.42 -19.09
N ASP A 309 15.10 -24.77 -20.17
CA ASP A 309 13.98 -25.69 -20.25
C ASP A 309 14.18 -27.09 -19.62
N ASP A 310 13.01 -27.74 -19.46
CA ASP A 310 12.72 -29.14 -19.10
C ASP A 310 12.68 -29.48 -17.59
N VAL A 311 11.71 -30.20 -17.03
CA VAL A 311 10.96 -31.39 -17.52
C VAL A 311 9.51 -31.36 -17.00
N GLY A 312 8.58 -31.87 -17.81
CA GLY A 312 7.16 -31.99 -17.47
C GLY A 312 6.87 -32.86 -16.24
N LEU A 313 5.93 -32.39 -15.39
CA LEU A 313 5.24 -33.22 -14.41
C LEU A 313 3.77 -32.81 -14.31
N GLU A 314 2.93 -33.85 -14.22
CA GLU A 314 1.48 -33.84 -14.31
C GLU A 314 0.81 -33.09 -13.15
N GLY A 315 -0.36 -32.53 -13.47
CA GLY A 315 -1.14 -31.70 -12.55
C GLY A 315 -1.70 -32.50 -11.38
N GLN A 316 -1.39 -32.03 -10.18
CA GLN A 316 -2.19 -32.31 -8.99
C GLN A 316 -3.07 -31.10 -8.70
N GLN A 317 -4.38 -31.24 -8.94
CA GLN A 317 -5.40 -30.39 -8.32
C GLN A 317 -5.34 -30.61 -6.81
N LEU A 318 -4.77 -29.65 -6.09
CA LEU A 318 -4.87 -29.59 -4.64
C LEU A 318 -6.15 -28.84 -4.29
N GLN A 319 -7.22 -29.60 -4.04
CA GLN A 319 -8.43 -29.13 -3.37
C GLN A 319 -8.09 -28.83 -1.90
N GLY A 320 -8.13 -27.55 -1.54
CA GLY A 320 -8.27 -27.09 -0.17
C GLY A 320 -9.28 -25.94 -0.16
N GLU A 321 -10.37 -26.10 0.58
CA GLU A 321 -11.54 -25.19 0.59
C GLU A 321 -11.26 -23.76 1.10
N ASP A 322 -10.02 -23.46 1.52
CA ASP A 322 -9.63 -22.20 2.17
C ASP A 322 -8.57 -21.36 1.43
N LEU A 323 -8.17 -21.75 0.21
CA LEU A 323 -7.24 -20.97 -0.60
C LEU A 323 -7.99 -20.02 -1.55
N VAL A 324 -7.68 -18.73 -1.46
CA VAL A 324 -8.16 -17.70 -2.38
C VAL A 324 -7.10 -17.42 -3.45
N GLN A 325 -7.52 -17.42 -4.71
CA GLN A 325 -6.64 -17.14 -5.83
C GLN A 325 -6.25 -15.65 -5.84
N ALA A 326 -4.96 -15.38 -5.69
CA ALA A 326 -4.35 -14.06 -5.77
C ALA A 326 -3.57 -13.93 -7.08
N LEU A 327 -3.59 -12.72 -7.67
CA LEU A 327 -2.80 -12.41 -8.85
C LEU A 327 -1.39 -11.98 -8.41
N ASN A 328 -0.37 -12.58 -9.02
CA ASN A 328 1.00 -12.09 -8.91
C ASN A 328 1.13 -10.84 -9.79
N LEU A 329 0.79 -9.68 -9.26
CA LEU A 329 0.95 -8.42 -9.97
C LEU A 329 2.44 -8.05 -9.97
N PRO A 330 3.12 -8.01 -11.14
CA PRO A 330 4.42 -7.38 -11.20
C PRO A 330 4.28 -5.94 -10.72
N GLN A 331 5.25 -5.55 -9.91
CA GLN A 331 5.12 -4.46 -8.94
C GLN A 331 5.02 -3.12 -9.65
N LEU A 332 4.37 -2.14 -9.01
CA LEU A 332 4.27 -0.76 -9.48
C LEU A 332 5.68 -0.13 -9.54
N ARG A 333 6.44 -0.47 -10.57
CA ARG A 333 7.82 -0.02 -10.78
C ARG A 333 7.94 1.33 -11.48
N SER A 334 6.86 1.89 -12.03
CA SER A 334 6.96 3.05 -12.94
C SER A 334 6.92 4.44 -12.27
N PHE A 335 6.57 4.57 -10.99
CA PHE A 335 6.44 5.93 -10.40
C PHE A 335 7.74 6.51 -9.82
N VAL A 336 8.72 5.68 -9.42
CA VAL A 336 9.86 6.13 -8.59
C VAL A 336 11.23 6.00 -9.27
N ASN A 337 11.38 5.23 -10.34
CA ASN A 337 12.67 5.09 -11.04
C ASN A 337 12.62 5.57 -12.49
N ASN A 338 13.10 6.79 -12.70
CA ASN A 338 13.99 7.08 -13.81
C ASN A 338 15.13 7.92 -13.25
N ARG A 339 16.30 7.28 -13.11
CA ARG A 339 17.56 7.95 -12.81
C ARG A 339 18.17 8.42 -14.14
N ILE A 340 18.59 9.69 -14.09
CA ILE A 340 19.39 10.47 -15.04
C ILE A 340 18.60 11.09 -16.18
#